data_AF-A0A7V2TV54-F1
#
_entry.id   AF-A0A7V2TV54-F1
#
_cell.length_a   1.000
_cell.length_b   1.000
_cell.length_c   1.000
_cell.angle_alpha   90.00
_cell.angle_beta   90.00
_cell.angle_gamma   90.00
#
_symmetry.space_group_name_H-M   'P 1'
#
loop_
_entity.id
_entity.type
_entity.pdbx_description
1 polymer ?
#
loop_
_entity_poly.entity_id
_entity_poly.type
_entity_poly.pdbx_seq_one_letter_code
_entity_poly.pdbx_strand_id
1 'polypeptide(L)'
;MKKVLLLVAVLLAGLMMVAGCARDKEPAEAAIKAAEAAIGAAKAEAAKYVPDQVKGVEDALKAAKDAFEKKEYTQALNAAKDLPAKVKEIAAAAAAKKAELTKAWEEMAAGLPKMVEAIKSRVDMLSKSKKLPANLDKAKFEGAKAGLAEITQAWTDADNAFKGGNLSEAIAKGNAVKAKATEIMGALGMQPPPAAKG
;
A
#
# COMPACT_ATOMS: atom_id res chain seq x y z
N MET A 1 -76.54 -26.51 5.44
CA MET A 1 -75.60 -25.69 6.24
C MET A 1 -74.20 -26.29 6.28
N LYS A 2 -73.60 -26.58 5.10
CA LYS A 2 -72.24 -27.17 4.97
C LYS A 2 -71.32 -26.35 4.04
N LYS A 3 -71.80 -25.19 3.56
CA LYS A 3 -71.11 -24.35 2.57
C LYS A 3 -70.70 -22.97 3.10
N VAL A 4 -71.05 -22.63 4.34
CA VAL A 4 -70.73 -21.33 4.97
C VAL A 4 -69.51 -21.42 5.90
N LEU A 5 -69.17 -22.62 6.40
CA LEU A 5 -67.97 -22.81 7.24
C LEU A 5 -66.67 -22.98 6.45
N LEU A 6 -66.73 -23.10 5.13
CA LEU A 6 -65.57 -23.31 4.25
C LEU A 6 -64.94 -22.01 3.72
N LEU A 7 -65.51 -20.85 4.04
CA LEU A 7 -65.06 -19.55 3.51
C LEU A 7 -64.26 -18.69 4.51
N VAL A 8 -64.13 -19.10 5.78
CA VAL A 8 -63.35 -18.36 6.80
C VAL A 8 -61.95 -18.95 6.99
N ALA A 9 -61.69 -20.18 6.54
CA ALA A 9 -60.39 -20.84 6.68
C ALA A 9 -59.35 -20.44 5.61
N VAL A 10 -59.77 -19.76 4.52
CA VAL A 10 -58.86 -19.38 3.40
C VAL A 10 -58.34 -17.94 3.54
N LEU A 11 -58.94 -17.11 4.39
CA LEU A 11 -58.53 -15.71 4.58
C LEU A 11 -57.52 -15.47 5.72
N LEU A 12 -57.26 -16.45 6.59
CA LEU A 12 -56.24 -16.34 7.65
C LEU A 12 -54.87 -16.94 7.30
N ALA A 13 -54.72 -17.59 6.15
CA ALA A 13 -53.45 -18.15 5.69
C ALA A 13 -52.58 -17.16 4.88
N GLY A 14 -53.00 -15.89 4.77
CA GLY A 14 -52.34 -14.88 3.92
C GLY A 14 -51.43 -13.87 4.63
N LEU A 15 -51.29 -13.89 5.96
CA LEU A 15 -50.57 -12.83 6.70
C LEU A 15 -49.38 -13.26 7.58
N MET A 16 -48.98 -14.53 7.60
CA MET A 16 -47.81 -14.98 8.38
C MET A 16 -46.47 -14.99 7.64
N MET A 17 -46.39 -14.56 6.38
CA MET A 17 -45.12 -14.51 5.63
C MET A 17 -44.31 -13.20 5.79
N VAL A 18 -44.75 -12.24 6.62
CA VAL A 18 -44.03 -10.95 6.79
C VAL A 18 -43.14 -10.92 8.05
N ALA A 19 -43.26 -11.88 8.97
CA ALA A 19 -42.43 -11.94 10.18
C ALA A 19 -40.97 -12.38 9.92
N GLY A 20 -40.66 -12.90 8.73
CA GLY A 20 -39.31 -13.32 8.34
C GLY A 20 -38.39 -12.17 7.89
N CYS A 21 -38.96 -11.00 7.56
CA CYS A 21 -38.18 -9.85 7.09
C CYS A 21 -37.61 -9.01 8.24
N ALA A 22 -38.17 -9.04 9.45
CA ALA A 22 -37.67 -8.24 10.57
C ALA A 22 -36.63 -8.96 11.45
N ARG A 23 -36.56 -10.30 11.40
CA ARG A 23 -35.69 -11.10 12.28
C ARG A 23 -34.20 -10.80 12.15
N ASP A 24 -33.76 -10.45 10.94
CA ASP A 24 -32.35 -10.19 10.66
C ASP A 24 -31.98 -8.71 10.80
N LYS A 25 -32.94 -7.83 11.13
CA LYS A 25 -32.69 -6.39 11.21
C LYS A 25 -31.67 -6.04 12.30
N GLU A 26 -31.91 -6.44 13.54
CA GLU A 26 -31.00 -6.13 14.65
C GLU A 26 -29.62 -6.78 14.47
N PRO A 27 -29.51 -8.08 14.07
CA PRO A 27 -28.22 -8.68 13.74
C PRO A 27 -27.47 -7.97 12.60
N ALA A 28 -28.18 -7.56 11.54
CA ALA A 28 -27.57 -6.85 10.41
C ALA A 28 -27.04 -5.48 10.85
N GLU A 29 -27.81 -4.72 11.62
CA GLU A 29 -27.39 -3.40 12.14
C GLU A 29 -26.17 -3.53 13.06
N ALA A 30 -26.17 -4.52 13.96
CA ALA A 30 -25.05 -4.80 14.84
C ALA A 30 -23.79 -5.20 14.05
N ALA A 31 -23.93 -6.06 13.04
CA ALA A 31 -22.83 -6.49 12.18
C ALA A 31 -22.24 -5.33 11.37
N ILE A 32 -23.10 -4.46 10.81
CA ILE A 32 -22.67 -3.26 10.08
C ILE A 32 -21.89 -2.32 11.02
N LYS A 33 -22.42 -2.02 12.22
CA LYS A 33 -21.72 -1.18 13.21
C LYS A 33 -20.38 -1.77 13.65
N ALA A 34 -20.33 -3.08 13.87
CA ALA A 34 -19.09 -3.76 14.20
C ALA A 34 -18.06 -3.68 13.06
N ALA A 35 -18.52 -3.82 11.80
CA ALA A 35 -17.67 -3.67 10.63
C ALA A 35 -17.16 -2.24 10.45
N GLU A 36 -18.00 -1.22 10.67
CA GLU A 36 -17.59 0.19 10.67
C GLU A 36 -16.48 0.46 11.67
N ALA A 37 -16.65 0.00 12.91
CA ALA A 37 -15.64 0.16 13.96
C ALA A 37 -14.33 -0.55 13.59
N ALA A 38 -14.41 -1.78 13.07
CA ALA A 38 -13.24 -2.56 12.68
C ALA A 38 -12.48 -1.91 11.50
N ILE A 39 -13.21 -1.43 10.48
CA ILE A 39 -12.62 -0.73 9.33
C ILE A 39 -11.99 0.58 9.78
N GLY A 40 -12.68 1.36 10.63
CA GLY A 40 -12.15 2.61 11.18
C GLY A 40 -10.82 2.43 11.90
N ALA A 41 -10.66 1.35 12.67
CA ALA A 41 -9.43 1.03 13.39
C ALA A 41 -8.26 0.62 12.47
N ALA A 42 -8.55 -0.09 11.36
CA ALA A 42 -7.52 -0.60 10.45
C ALA A 42 -7.17 0.36 9.30
N LYS A 43 -8.11 1.20 8.87
CA LYS A 43 -8.03 1.99 7.63
C LYS A 43 -6.80 2.88 7.56
N ALA A 44 -6.49 3.61 8.63
CA ALA A 44 -5.40 4.59 8.62
C ALA A 44 -4.05 3.95 8.28
N GLU A 45 -3.80 2.75 8.79
CA GLU A 45 -2.56 2.05 8.52
C GLU A 45 -2.62 1.25 7.23
N ALA A 46 -3.72 0.53 7.00
CA ALA A 46 -3.88 -0.27 5.79
C ALA A 46 -3.86 0.58 4.51
N ALA A 47 -4.43 1.80 4.54
CA ALA A 47 -4.48 2.67 3.37
C ALA A 47 -3.10 3.15 2.91
N LYS A 48 -2.09 3.15 3.78
CA LYS A 48 -0.71 3.52 3.42
C LYS A 48 -0.01 2.46 2.58
N TYR A 49 -0.43 1.20 2.68
CA TYR A 49 0.28 0.06 2.11
C TYR A 49 -0.55 -0.76 1.12
N VAL A 50 -1.87 -0.85 1.34
CA VAL A 50 -2.81 -1.65 0.55
C VAL A 50 -4.10 -0.86 0.25
N PRO A 51 -4.00 0.36 -0.34
CA PRO A 51 -5.16 1.24 -0.56
C PRO A 51 -6.29 0.59 -1.37
N ASP A 52 -5.95 -0.22 -2.37
CA ASP A 52 -6.93 -0.91 -3.20
C ASP A 52 -7.74 -1.96 -2.42
N GLN A 53 -7.10 -2.66 -1.47
CA GLN A 53 -7.79 -3.62 -0.61
C GLN A 53 -8.68 -2.92 0.42
N VAL A 54 -8.22 -1.79 0.97
CA VAL A 54 -9.05 -0.94 1.85
C VAL A 54 -10.32 -0.52 1.11
N LYS A 55 -10.18 -0.02 -0.12
CA LYS A 55 -11.31 0.36 -0.96
C LYS A 55 -12.30 -0.80 -1.15
N GLY A 56 -11.82 -1.99 -1.45
CA GLY A 56 -12.69 -3.18 -1.59
C GLY A 56 -13.48 -3.53 -0.33
N VAL A 57 -12.92 -3.29 0.87
CA VAL A 57 -13.62 -3.48 2.14
C VAL A 57 -14.65 -2.37 2.39
N GLU A 58 -14.32 -1.12 2.04
CA GLU A 58 -15.25 0.00 2.13
C GLU A 58 -16.45 -0.14 1.19
N ASP A 59 -16.20 -0.60 -0.05
CA ASP A 59 -17.24 -0.89 -1.03
C ASP A 59 -18.17 -2.01 -0.54
N ALA A 60 -17.62 -3.04 0.11
CA ALA A 60 -18.41 -4.11 0.71
C ALA A 60 -19.24 -3.65 1.93
N LEU A 61 -18.68 -2.76 2.77
CA LEU A 61 -19.44 -2.12 3.84
C LEU A 61 -20.58 -1.26 3.27
N LYS A 62 -20.33 -0.49 2.21
CA LYS A 62 -21.35 0.30 1.54
C LYS A 62 -22.47 -0.60 1.00
N ALA A 63 -22.13 -1.72 0.35
CA ALA A 63 -23.12 -2.66 -0.15
C ALA A 63 -23.99 -3.25 0.98
N ALA A 64 -23.41 -3.55 2.15
CA ALA A 64 -24.16 -4.02 3.32
C ALA A 64 -25.15 -2.95 3.84
N LYS A 65 -24.73 -1.67 3.87
CA LYS A 65 -25.60 -0.54 4.25
C LYS A 65 -26.72 -0.32 3.24
N ASP A 66 -26.41 -0.32 1.94
CA ASP A 66 -27.41 -0.16 0.87
C ASP A 66 -28.48 -1.26 0.96
N ALA A 67 -28.08 -2.52 1.21
CA ALA A 67 -29.00 -3.64 1.42
C ALA A 67 -29.86 -3.45 2.68
N PHE A 68 -29.28 -2.94 3.77
CA PHE A 68 -30.01 -2.63 4.99
C PHE A 68 -31.08 -1.55 4.78
N GLU A 69 -30.74 -0.48 4.06
CA GLU A 69 -31.67 0.61 3.70
C GLU A 69 -32.81 0.13 2.82
N LYS A 70 -32.52 -0.81 1.91
CA LYS A 70 -33.53 -1.50 1.07
C LYS A 70 -34.37 -2.53 1.84
N LYS A 71 -34.14 -2.69 3.15
CA LYS A 71 -34.78 -3.70 4.01
C LYS A 71 -34.46 -5.13 3.62
N GLU A 72 -33.36 -5.34 2.88
CA GLU A 72 -32.82 -6.66 2.50
C GLU A 72 -31.94 -7.20 3.64
N TYR A 73 -32.50 -7.31 4.85
CA TYR A 73 -31.71 -7.50 6.08
C TYR A 73 -30.89 -8.80 6.10
N THR A 74 -31.39 -9.88 5.49
CA THR A 74 -30.59 -11.12 5.33
C THR A 74 -29.38 -10.91 4.43
N GLN A 75 -29.52 -10.12 3.35
CA GLN A 75 -28.39 -9.78 2.47
C GLN A 75 -27.41 -8.84 3.19
N ALA A 76 -27.92 -7.83 3.91
CA ALA A 76 -27.11 -6.93 4.72
C ALA A 76 -26.30 -7.68 5.78
N LEU A 77 -26.93 -8.60 6.52
CA LEU A 77 -26.26 -9.46 7.50
C LEU A 77 -25.18 -10.34 6.85
N ASN A 78 -25.49 -10.96 5.71
CA ASN A 78 -24.53 -11.80 4.99
C ASN A 78 -23.35 -11.00 4.43
N ALA A 79 -23.58 -9.78 3.94
CA ALA A 79 -22.51 -8.91 3.48
C ALA A 79 -21.65 -8.39 4.64
N ALA A 80 -22.27 -8.09 5.79
CA ALA A 80 -21.58 -7.55 6.96
C ALA A 80 -20.78 -8.59 7.75
N LYS A 81 -21.24 -9.84 7.85
CA LYS A 81 -20.57 -10.89 8.66
C LYS A 81 -19.17 -11.25 8.16
N ASP A 82 -18.90 -11.05 6.87
CA ASP A 82 -17.62 -11.35 6.25
C ASP A 82 -16.61 -10.19 6.40
N LEU A 83 -17.09 -8.97 6.71
CA LEU A 83 -16.24 -7.78 6.83
C LEU A 83 -15.17 -7.90 7.93
N PRO A 84 -15.44 -8.45 9.14
CA PRO A 84 -14.40 -8.67 10.14
C PRO A 84 -13.24 -9.53 9.64
N ALA A 85 -13.51 -10.55 8.81
CA ALA A 85 -12.46 -11.36 8.20
C ALA A 85 -11.65 -10.55 7.18
N LYS A 86 -12.32 -9.81 6.29
CA LYS A 86 -11.65 -8.92 5.33
C LYS A 86 -10.82 -7.82 6.00
N VAL A 87 -11.27 -7.30 7.14
CA VAL A 87 -10.49 -6.33 7.93
C VAL A 87 -9.20 -6.96 8.48
N LYS A 88 -9.24 -8.23 8.91
CA LYS A 88 -8.03 -8.95 9.32
C LYS A 88 -7.10 -9.20 8.14
N GLU A 89 -7.64 -9.51 6.97
CA GLU A 89 -6.86 -9.70 5.74
C GLU A 89 -6.13 -8.43 5.33
N ILE A 90 -6.79 -7.27 5.31
CA ILE A 90 -6.10 -6.01 4.98
C ILE A 90 -5.06 -5.63 6.02
N ALA A 91 -5.27 -5.95 7.31
CA ALA A 91 -4.28 -5.72 8.34
C ALA A 91 -3.04 -6.61 8.16
N ALA A 92 -3.25 -7.90 7.84
CA ALA A 92 -2.19 -8.84 7.53
C ALA A 92 -1.43 -8.44 6.25
N ALA A 93 -2.14 -8.02 5.21
CA ALA A 93 -1.54 -7.55 3.96
C ALA A 93 -0.73 -6.27 4.17
N ALA A 94 -1.22 -5.32 4.98
CA ALA A 94 -0.47 -4.13 5.35
C ALA A 94 0.81 -4.48 6.12
N ALA A 95 0.75 -5.43 7.07
CA ALA A 95 1.92 -5.90 7.80
C ALA A 95 2.93 -6.60 6.88
N ALA A 96 2.46 -7.45 5.97
CA ALA A 96 3.30 -8.10 4.97
C ALA A 96 3.98 -7.08 4.05
N LYS A 97 3.23 -6.08 3.57
CA LYS A 97 3.78 -5.04 2.69
C LYS A 97 4.80 -4.15 3.39
N LYS A 98 4.59 -3.82 4.67
CA LYS A 98 5.61 -3.17 5.49
C LYS A 98 6.89 -3.98 5.57
N ALA A 99 6.78 -5.28 5.89
CA ALA A 99 7.94 -6.16 6.01
C ALA A 99 8.71 -6.24 4.68
N GLU A 100 8.00 -6.35 3.56
CA GLU A 100 8.57 -6.32 2.21
C GLU A 100 9.34 -5.01 1.95
N LEU A 101 8.72 -3.86 2.22
CA LEU A 101 9.35 -2.56 1.99
C LEU A 101 10.54 -2.31 2.93
N THR A 102 10.46 -2.74 4.19
CA THR A 102 11.60 -2.66 5.12
C THR A 102 12.77 -3.49 4.62
N LYS A 103 12.53 -4.74 4.21
CA LYS A 103 13.57 -5.60 3.66
C LYS A 103 14.19 -5.00 2.39
N ALA A 104 13.37 -4.51 1.47
CA ALA A 104 13.84 -3.83 0.26
C ALA A 104 14.70 -2.59 0.57
N TRP A 105 14.35 -1.86 1.64
CA TRP A 105 15.14 -0.72 2.09
C TRP A 105 16.49 -1.17 2.66
N GLU A 106 16.52 -2.18 3.52
CA GLU A 106 17.76 -2.72 4.11
C GLU A 106 18.74 -3.21 3.03
N GLU A 107 18.24 -3.95 2.03
CA GLU A 107 19.03 -4.40 0.88
C GLU A 107 19.63 -3.20 0.11
N MET A 108 18.83 -2.16 -0.12
CA MET A 108 19.28 -0.94 -0.79
C MET A 108 20.30 -0.17 0.05
N ALA A 109 20.05 -0.02 1.36
CA ALA A 109 20.92 0.68 2.29
C ALA A 109 22.27 -0.03 2.52
N ALA A 110 22.35 -1.34 2.30
CA ALA A 110 23.60 -2.09 2.35
C ALA A 110 24.56 -1.79 1.16
N GLY A 111 24.01 -1.35 0.02
CA GLY A 111 24.76 -1.18 -1.23
C GLY A 111 24.87 0.26 -1.73
N LEU A 112 23.79 1.03 -1.63
CA LEU A 112 23.71 2.34 -2.27
C LEU A 112 24.67 3.38 -1.67
N PRO A 113 24.87 3.46 -0.34
CA PRO A 113 25.89 4.33 0.24
C PRO A 113 27.30 4.06 -0.32
N LYS A 114 27.66 2.79 -0.53
CA LYS A 114 28.97 2.40 -1.10
C LYS A 114 29.11 2.86 -2.55
N MET A 115 28.02 2.83 -3.32
CA MET A 115 28.01 3.35 -4.68
C MET A 115 28.21 4.87 -4.70
N VAL A 116 27.53 5.62 -3.82
CA VAL A 116 27.71 7.08 -3.68
C VAL A 116 29.15 7.42 -3.25
N GLU A 117 29.71 6.66 -2.32
CA GLU A 117 31.10 6.83 -1.88
C GLU A 117 32.11 6.55 -3.01
N ALA A 118 31.90 5.51 -3.81
CA ALA A 118 32.75 5.21 -4.97
C ALA A 118 32.71 6.34 -6.01
N ILE A 119 31.53 6.90 -6.28
CA ILE A 119 31.38 8.07 -7.16
C ILE A 119 32.16 9.26 -6.58
N LYS A 120 32.00 9.54 -5.28
CA LYS A 120 32.73 10.60 -4.59
C LYS A 120 34.24 10.44 -4.74
N SER A 121 34.76 9.25 -4.47
CA SER A 121 36.18 8.94 -4.62
C SER A 121 36.68 9.19 -6.06
N ARG A 122 35.89 8.79 -7.07
CA ARG A 122 36.22 9.04 -8.48
C ARG A 122 36.22 10.52 -8.82
N VAL A 123 35.23 11.27 -8.34
CA VAL A 123 35.14 12.73 -8.52
C VAL A 123 36.33 13.44 -7.86
N ASP A 124 36.72 13.03 -6.66
CA ASP A 124 37.84 13.63 -5.93
C ASP A 124 39.18 13.35 -6.63
N MET A 125 39.39 12.13 -7.12
CA MET A 125 40.58 11.77 -7.93
C MET A 125 40.67 12.59 -9.22
N LEU A 126 39.57 12.71 -9.96
CA LEU A 126 39.52 13.47 -11.21
C LEU A 126 39.68 14.97 -10.98
N SER A 127 39.19 15.50 -9.85
CA SER A 127 39.36 16.91 -9.48
C SER A 127 40.83 17.27 -9.22
N LYS A 128 41.63 16.32 -8.74
CA LYS A 128 43.07 16.48 -8.50
C LYS A 128 43.92 16.17 -9.74
N SER A 129 43.32 15.59 -10.78
CA SER A 129 44.03 15.18 -12.00
C SER A 129 44.22 16.35 -12.94
N LYS A 130 45.42 16.51 -13.52
CA LYS A 130 45.72 17.58 -14.50
C LYS A 130 45.04 17.36 -15.86
N LYS A 131 44.57 16.14 -16.16
CA LYS A 131 43.88 15.77 -17.39
C LYS A 131 42.72 14.83 -17.06
N LEU A 132 41.58 15.04 -17.73
CA LEU A 132 40.44 14.14 -17.66
C LEU A 132 40.64 12.94 -18.62
N PRO A 133 40.01 11.78 -18.36
CA PRO A 133 39.93 10.67 -19.30
C PRO A 133 39.40 11.13 -20.67
N ALA A 134 39.87 10.50 -21.75
CA ALA A 134 39.56 10.93 -23.12
C ALA A 134 38.04 10.94 -23.46
N ASN A 135 37.22 10.17 -22.74
CA ASN A 135 35.78 10.10 -22.88
C ASN A 135 35.00 11.02 -21.93
N LEU A 136 35.69 11.77 -21.06
CA LEU A 136 35.12 12.66 -20.06
C LEU A 136 35.54 14.11 -20.33
N ASP A 137 34.60 14.91 -20.81
CA ASP A 137 34.79 16.36 -20.95
C ASP A 137 34.48 17.11 -19.64
N LYS A 138 34.82 18.40 -19.61
CA LYS A 138 34.63 19.25 -18.43
C LYS A 138 33.16 19.41 -18.06
N ALA A 139 32.24 19.48 -19.03
CA ALA A 139 30.83 19.66 -18.76
C ALA A 139 30.21 18.43 -18.09
N LYS A 140 30.54 17.22 -18.60
CA LYS A 140 30.16 15.95 -17.97
C LYS A 140 30.73 15.80 -16.58
N PHE A 141 31.97 16.24 -16.37
CA PHE A 141 32.61 16.16 -15.05
C PHE A 141 31.97 17.10 -14.03
N GLU A 142 31.66 18.34 -14.40
CA GLU A 142 30.93 19.27 -13.52
C GLU A 142 29.50 18.79 -13.29
N GLY A 143 28.83 18.22 -14.30
CA GLY A 143 27.53 17.56 -14.15
C GLY A 143 27.58 16.39 -13.17
N ALA A 144 28.64 15.58 -13.19
CA ALA A 144 28.84 14.49 -12.23
C ALA A 144 29.06 14.99 -10.79
N LYS A 145 29.75 16.12 -10.59
CA LYS A 145 29.89 16.77 -9.28
C LYS A 145 28.55 17.27 -8.75
N ALA A 146 27.78 17.98 -9.57
CA ALA A 146 26.45 18.46 -9.20
C ALA A 146 25.53 17.27 -8.86
N GLY A 147 25.52 16.25 -9.72
CA GLY A 147 24.77 15.02 -9.50
C GLY A 147 25.17 14.29 -8.22
N LEU A 148 26.47 14.29 -7.85
CA LEU A 148 26.91 13.70 -6.58
C LEU A 148 26.30 14.42 -5.36
N ALA A 149 26.23 15.76 -5.39
CA ALA A 149 25.59 16.52 -4.33
C ALA A 149 24.08 16.21 -4.25
N GLU A 150 23.41 16.17 -5.40
CA GLU A 150 21.98 15.82 -5.51
C GLU A 150 21.69 14.42 -4.94
N ILE A 151 22.44 13.39 -5.34
CA ILE A 151 22.20 12.02 -4.85
C ILE A 151 22.52 11.87 -3.36
N THR A 152 23.47 12.65 -2.83
CA THR A 152 23.79 12.64 -1.39
C THR A 152 22.64 13.20 -0.57
N GLN A 153 22.06 14.32 -1.04
CA GLN A 153 20.88 14.91 -0.39
C GLN A 153 19.66 13.98 -0.54
N ALA A 154 19.40 13.48 -1.75
CA ALA A 154 18.27 12.58 -1.99
C ALA A 154 18.37 11.28 -1.19
N TRP A 155 19.57 10.74 -0.96
CA TRP A 155 19.78 9.60 -0.07
C TRP A 155 19.47 9.95 1.39
N THR A 156 19.88 11.12 1.85
CA THR A 156 19.55 11.62 3.20
C THR A 156 18.04 11.79 3.38
N ASP A 157 17.36 12.33 2.37
CA ASP A 157 15.90 12.49 2.39
C ASP A 157 15.17 11.14 2.34
N ALA A 158 15.74 10.14 1.68
CA ALA A 158 15.23 8.78 1.66
C ALA A 158 15.36 8.11 3.04
N ASP A 159 16.52 8.26 3.68
CA ASP A 159 16.79 7.74 5.03
C ASP A 159 15.89 8.40 6.08
N ASN A 160 15.66 9.70 5.97
CA ASN A 160 14.70 10.41 6.82
C ASN A 160 13.27 9.93 6.60
N ALA A 161 12.86 9.68 5.35
CA ALA A 161 11.54 9.11 5.07
C ALA A 161 11.38 7.71 5.69
N PHE A 162 12.43 6.87 5.62
CA PHE A 162 12.43 5.55 6.25
C PHE A 162 12.29 5.65 7.78
N LYS A 163 13.11 6.48 8.42
CA LYS A 163 13.06 6.75 9.88
C LYS A 163 11.72 7.33 10.33
N GLY A 164 11.09 8.13 9.47
CA GLY A 164 9.74 8.66 9.68
C GLY A 164 8.61 7.64 9.47
N GLY A 165 8.93 6.39 9.10
CA GLY A 165 7.95 5.36 8.81
C GLY A 165 7.28 5.50 7.44
N ASN A 166 7.73 6.41 6.58
CA ASN A 166 7.25 6.55 5.22
C ASN A 166 8.04 5.63 4.26
N LEU A 167 7.82 4.32 4.42
CA LEU A 167 8.55 3.28 3.68
C LEU A 167 8.39 3.40 2.16
N SER A 168 7.18 3.72 1.69
CA SER A 168 6.92 3.88 0.24
C SER A 168 7.71 5.05 -0.36
N GLU A 169 7.77 6.18 0.33
CA GLU A 169 8.58 7.34 -0.10
C GLU A 169 10.07 7.04 -0.03
N ALA A 170 10.53 6.37 1.03
CA ALA A 170 11.93 5.97 1.18
C ALA A 170 12.40 5.10 0.01
N ILE A 171 11.63 4.06 -0.33
CA ILE A 171 11.94 3.17 -1.46
C ILE A 171 11.94 3.94 -2.79
N ALA A 172 10.96 4.83 -3.02
CA ALA A 172 10.91 5.64 -4.24
C ALA A 172 12.15 6.54 -4.38
N LYS A 173 12.53 7.27 -3.32
CA LYS A 173 13.72 8.13 -3.31
C LYS A 173 15.01 7.33 -3.45
N GLY A 174 15.13 6.21 -2.74
CA GLY A 174 16.28 5.33 -2.85
C GLY A 174 16.48 4.76 -4.26
N ASN A 175 15.40 4.36 -4.93
CA ASN A 175 15.45 3.95 -6.34
C ASN A 175 15.89 5.08 -7.27
N ALA A 176 15.43 6.31 -7.03
CA ALA A 176 15.88 7.48 -7.79
C ALA A 176 17.38 7.75 -7.58
N VAL A 177 17.87 7.65 -6.34
CA VAL A 177 19.30 7.73 -6.01
C VAL A 177 20.09 6.66 -6.77
N LYS A 178 19.62 5.40 -6.78
CA LYS A 178 20.27 4.29 -7.51
C LYS A 178 20.35 4.56 -9.01
N ALA A 179 19.26 5.02 -9.62
CA ALA A 179 19.23 5.36 -11.03
C ALA A 179 20.24 6.48 -11.34
N LYS A 180 20.21 7.57 -10.56
CA LYS A 180 21.08 8.72 -10.76
C LYS A 180 22.55 8.41 -10.50
N ALA A 181 22.85 7.61 -9.47
CA ALA A 181 24.19 7.12 -9.20
C ALA A 181 24.73 6.29 -10.38
N THR A 182 23.88 5.46 -10.99
CA THR A 182 24.26 4.68 -12.19
C THR A 182 24.56 5.57 -13.39
N GLU A 183 23.76 6.61 -13.63
CA GLU A 183 24.05 7.63 -14.66
C GLU A 183 25.40 8.32 -14.41
N ILE A 184 25.66 8.73 -13.17
CA ILE A 184 26.91 9.43 -12.81
C ILE A 184 28.12 8.50 -12.96
N MET A 185 28.03 7.25 -12.54
CA MET A 185 29.09 6.25 -12.76
C MET A 185 29.40 6.09 -14.25
N GLY A 186 28.36 5.98 -15.09
CA GLY A 186 28.52 5.92 -16.54
C GLY A 186 29.20 7.17 -17.12
N ALA A 187 28.78 8.36 -16.68
CA ALA A 187 29.40 9.62 -17.08
C ALA A 187 30.88 9.70 -16.68
N LEU A 188 31.24 9.20 -15.49
CA LEU A 188 32.61 9.18 -14.96
C LEU A 188 33.48 8.05 -15.53
N GLY A 189 32.93 7.23 -16.44
CA GLY A 189 33.61 6.06 -17.01
C GLY A 189 33.92 4.98 -15.98
N MET A 190 33.15 4.91 -14.90
CA MET A 190 33.24 3.84 -13.92
C MET A 190 32.52 2.62 -14.49
N GLN A 191 33.19 1.46 -14.51
CA GLN A 191 32.50 0.21 -14.78
C GLN A 191 31.63 -0.13 -13.55
N PRO A 192 30.41 -0.68 -13.73
CA PRO A 192 29.66 -1.20 -12.61
C PRO A 192 30.52 -2.21 -11.85
N PRO A 193 30.44 -2.29 -10.50
CA PRO A 193 31.14 -3.34 -9.76
C PRO A 193 30.80 -4.69 -10.40
N PRO A 194 31.76 -5.60 -10.57
CA PRO A 194 31.44 -6.94 -11.04
C PRO A 194 30.32 -7.47 -10.15
N ALA A 195 29.20 -7.89 -10.77
CA ALA A 195 28.12 -8.53 -10.04
C ALA A 195 28.74 -9.64 -9.20
N ALA A 196 28.61 -9.55 -7.87
CA ALA A 196 29.02 -10.64 -7.00
C ALA A 196 28.26 -11.87 -7.49
N LYS A 197 28.99 -12.85 -8.01
CA LYS A 197 28.44 -14.17 -8.31
C LYS A 197 28.12 -14.81 -6.96
N GLY A 198 26.85 -15.10 -6.69
CA GLY A 198 26.41 -15.87 -5.53
C GLY A 198 25.39 -15.14 -4.68
#